data_AF-A0AAE5MHT6-F1
#
_entry.id   AF-A0AAE5MHT6-F1
#
_cell.length_a   1.000
_cell.length_b   1.000
_cell.length_c   1.000
_cell.angle_alpha   90.00
_cell.angle_beta   90.00
_cell.angle_gamma   90.00
#
_symmetry.space_group_name_H-M   'P 1'
#
loop_
_entity.id
_entity.type
_entity.pdbx_description
1 polymer ?
#
loop_
_entity_poly.entity_id
_entity_poly.type
_entity_poly.pdbx_seq_one_letter_code
_entity_poly.pdbx_strand_id
1 'polypeptide(L)'
;MAAAVGLGAMTILMAWGAVQSVVRHEPAMLVVAVAMTAMCVFGTVWFSSVAGFRHLRLSKRIVSARDDIGSGLSIPTRRHLISLLVGLGSTSVIGFVVAAGWFLGADVGTLAAQDRGQAHFLTAGAIFAGVLFVVVLGFRSSTSIRLYPSGVRRIVTLHRLWSTRTIETFVSWDDIDEFVADEQVVGGTVEVRNPVIWLVSRTAIPEGSRRRFDAPNRARLDAHLLVAEPNVLLALLSRMRESRPLRASLAEAEAPALLTPTPLRVRRRRSDPASTPAGHVDMS
;
A
#
# COMPACT_ATOMS: atom_id res chain seq x y z
N MET A 1 -7.24 -15.11 5.61
CA MET A 1 -7.14 -16.09 4.50
C MET A 1 -8.51 -16.56 4.04
N ALA A 2 -9.38 -17.02 4.94
CA ALA A 2 -10.76 -17.40 4.61
C ALA A 2 -11.56 -16.30 3.87
N ALA A 3 -11.44 -15.04 4.29
CA ALA A 3 -12.11 -13.90 3.63
C ALA A 3 -11.66 -13.68 2.17
N ALA A 4 -10.37 -13.89 1.86
CA ALA A 4 -9.86 -13.75 0.49
C ALA A 4 -10.33 -14.89 -0.43
N VAL A 5 -10.40 -16.12 0.10
CA VAL A 5 -10.93 -17.29 -0.63
C VAL A 5 -12.43 -17.15 -0.89
N GLY A 6 -13.19 -16.68 0.11
CA GLY A 6 -14.63 -16.41 -0.04
C GLY A 6 -14.93 -15.33 -1.08
N LEU A 7 -14.16 -14.23 -1.09
CA LEU A 7 -14.29 -13.19 -2.11
C LEU A 7 -13.90 -13.67 -3.51
N GLY A 8 -12.92 -14.57 -3.62
CA GLY A 8 -12.56 -15.21 -4.89
C GLY A 8 -13.72 -16.02 -5.48
N ALA A 9 -14.39 -16.83 -4.66
CA ALA A 9 -15.57 -17.59 -5.09
C ALA A 9 -16.75 -16.66 -5.47
N MET A 10 -17.01 -15.61 -4.68
CA MET A 10 -18.01 -14.59 -5.02
C MET A 10 -17.70 -13.89 -6.35
N THR A 11 -16.42 -13.65 -6.67
CA THR A 11 -16.03 -13.02 -7.93
C THR A 11 -16.51 -13.82 -9.15
N ILE A 12 -16.36 -15.15 -9.11
CA ILE A 12 -16.77 -16.03 -10.21
C ILE A 12 -18.29 -16.02 -10.36
N LEU A 13 -19.03 -16.06 -9.24
CA LEU A 13 -20.49 -15.99 -9.24
C LEU A 13 -21.01 -14.65 -9.78
N MET A 14 -20.37 -13.53 -9.43
CA MET A 14 -20.77 -12.20 -9.91
C MET A 14 -20.43 -11.99 -11.39
N ALA A 15 -19.29 -12.52 -11.85
CA ALA A 15 -18.94 -12.49 -13.27
C ALA A 15 -19.93 -13.31 -14.11
N TRP A 16 -20.35 -14.48 -13.61
CA TRP A 16 -21.41 -15.27 -14.22
C TRP A 16 -22.74 -14.50 -14.25
N GLY A 17 -23.09 -13.82 -13.16
CA GLY A 17 -24.26 -12.94 -13.09
C GLY A 17 -24.23 -11.86 -14.17
N ALA A 18 -23.08 -11.21 -14.40
CA ALA A 18 -22.93 -10.22 -15.45
C ALA A 18 -23.19 -10.79 -16.86
N VAL A 19 -22.68 -12.00 -17.14
CA VAL A 19 -22.95 -12.70 -18.41
C VAL A 19 -24.43 -13.00 -18.59
N GLN A 20 -25.10 -13.47 -17.54
CA GLN A 20 -26.54 -13.74 -17.56
C GLN A 20 -27.37 -12.47 -17.79
N SER A 21 -26.96 -11.32 -17.22
CA SER A 21 -27.64 -10.04 -17.43
C SER A 21 -27.54 -9.53 -18.87
N VAL A 22 -26.42 -9.80 -19.57
CA VAL A 22 -26.30 -9.50 -21.01
C VAL A 22 -27.30 -10.34 -21.82
N VAL A 23 -27.38 -11.64 -21.51
CA VAL A 23 -28.29 -12.57 -22.20
C VAL A 23 -29.77 -12.20 -21.96
N ARG A 24 -30.09 -11.67 -20.79
CA ARG A 24 -31.46 -11.27 -20.40
C ARG A 24 -31.83 -9.84 -20.77
N HIS A 25 -30.92 -9.07 -21.38
CA HIS A 25 -31.11 -7.65 -21.70
C HIS A 25 -31.50 -6.78 -20.49
N GLU A 26 -30.88 -7.03 -19.33
CA GLU A 26 -31.12 -6.29 -18.07
C GLU A 26 -29.95 -5.32 -17.80
N PRO A 27 -29.97 -4.08 -18.32
CA PRO A 27 -28.82 -3.17 -18.25
C PRO A 27 -28.48 -2.74 -16.81
N ALA A 28 -29.48 -2.60 -15.94
CA ALA A 28 -29.26 -2.27 -14.54
C ALA A 28 -28.51 -3.39 -13.80
N MET A 29 -28.91 -4.65 -14.02
CA MET A 29 -28.26 -5.81 -13.42
C MET A 29 -26.85 -6.02 -13.94
N LEU A 30 -26.58 -5.72 -15.22
CA LEU A 30 -25.23 -5.74 -15.77
C LEU A 30 -24.29 -4.79 -15.03
N VAL A 31 -24.70 -3.54 -14.81
CA VAL A 31 -23.89 -2.53 -14.12
C VAL A 31 -23.58 -2.97 -12.69
N VAL A 32 -24.58 -3.48 -11.97
CA VAL A 32 -24.43 -3.97 -10.59
C VAL A 32 -23.49 -5.17 -10.54
N ALA A 33 -23.66 -6.15 -11.43
CA ALA A 33 -22.83 -7.34 -11.47
C ALA A 33 -21.35 -7.02 -11.77
N VAL A 34 -21.10 -6.10 -12.69
CA VAL A 34 -19.73 -5.60 -12.99
C VAL A 34 -19.14 -4.89 -11.78
N ALA A 35 -19.90 -4.00 -11.14
CA ALA A 35 -19.43 -3.27 -9.95
C ALA A 35 -19.12 -4.21 -8.78
N MET A 36 -19.95 -5.23 -8.53
CA MET A 36 -19.74 -6.25 -7.51
C MET A 36 -18.52 -7.13 -7.83
N THR A 37 -18.34 -7.52 -9.09
CA THR A 37 -17.17 -8.28 -9.54
C THR A 37 -15.88 -7.49 -9.28
N ALA A 38 -15.85 -6.21 -9.67
CA ALA A 38 -14.71 -5.33 -9.40
C ALA A 38 -14.44 -5.20 -7.89
N MET A 39 -15.48 -5.02 -7.08
CA MET A 39 -15.35 -4.95 -5.62
C MET A 39 -14.74 -6.23 -5.04
N CYS A 40 -15.18 -7.41 -5.49
CA CYS A 40 -14.68 -8.69 -5.00
C CYS A 40 -13.21 -8.95 -5.41
N VAL A 41 -12.83 -8.64 -6.66
CA VAL A 41 -11.44 -8.75 -7.14
C VAL A 41 -10.52 -7.87 -6.31
N PHE A 42 -10.83 -6.57 -6.20
CA PHE A 42 -9.98 -5.61 -5.50
C PHE A 42 -9.98 -5.80 -3.98
N GLY A 43 -11.08 -6.30 -3.42
CA GLY A 43 -11.16 -6.76 -2.03
C GLY A 43 -10.22 -7.94 -1.77
N THR A 44 -10.21 -8.94 -2.66
CA THR A 44 -9.31 -10.09 -2.57
C THR A 44 -7.84 -9.65 -2.60
N VAL A 45 -7.50 -8.73 -3.51
CA VAL A 45 -6.15 -8.13 -3.59
C VAL A 45 -5.79 -7.38 -2.31
N TRP A 46 -6.73 -6.60 -1.76
CA TRP A 46 -6.53 -5.87 -0.51
C TRP A 46 -6.27 -6.80 0.67
N PHE A 47 -7.15 -7.77 0.91
CA PHE A 47 -7.01 -8.71 2.02
C PHE A 47 -5.75 -9.57 1.91
N SER A 48 -5.39 -10.00 0.69
CA SER A 48 -4.13 -10.73 0.46
C SER A 48 -2.90 -9.87 0.73
N SER A 49 -2.95 -8.59 0.39
CA SER A 49 -1.89 -7.62 0.69
C SER A 49 -1.75 -7.39 2.21
N VAL A 50 -2.86 -7.27 2.94
CA VAL A 50 -2.86 -7.12 4.41
C VAL A 50 -2.33 -8.38 5.10
N ALA A 51 -2.65 -9.56 4.58
CA ALA A 51 -2.14 -10.84 5.08
C ALA A 51 -0.63 -11.09 4.82
N GLY A 52 0.09 -10.13 4.25
CA GLY A 52 1.54 -10.20 4.10
C GLY A 52 2.06 -10.98 2.88
N PHE A 53 1.17 -11.55 2.05
CA PHE A 53 1.56 -12.26 0.82
C PHE A 53 2.37 -11.38 -0.15
N ARG A 54 2.21 -10.05 -0.04
CA ARG A 54 2.97 -9.07 -0.83
C ARG A 54 4.49 -9.12 -0.60
N HIS A 55 4.94 -9.60 0.55
CA HIS A 55 6.37 -9.63 0.91
C HIS A 55 7.05 -10.97 0.60
N LEU A 56 6.35 -11.89 -0.08
CA LEU A 56 6.90 -13.20 -0.45
C LEU A 56 7.92 -13.13 -1.58
N ARG A 57 7.85 -12.10 -2.42
CA ARG A 57 8.71 -11.92 -3.58
C ARG A 57 9.08 -10.45 -3.73
N LEU A 58 10.21 -10.19 -4.39
CA LEU A 58 10.60 -8.83 -4.77
C LEU A 58 9.49 -8.19 -5.62
N SER A 59 9.12 -6.96 -5.27
CA SER A 59 8.13 -6.23 -6.07
C SER A 59 8.76 -5.78 -7.39
N LYS A 60 8.13 -6.10 -8.51
CA LYS A 60 8.51 -5.61 -9.86
C LYS A 60 8.50 -4.08 -10.00
N ARG A 61 7.94 -3.37 -9.00
CA ARG A 61 7.89 -1.91 -8.96
C ARG A 61 9.15 -1.28 -8.38
N ILE A 62 10.00 -2.08 -7.75
CA ILE A 62 11.34 -1.66 -7.36
C ILE A 62 12.18 -1.74 -8.62
N VAL A 63 12.66 -0.58 -9.08
CA VAL A 63 13.38 -0.46 -10.35
C VAL A 63 14.60 0.41 -10.17
N SER A 64 15.64 0.17 -10.97
CA SER A 64 16.75 1.12 -11.09
C SER A 64 16.21 2.42 -11.68
N ALA A 65 16.56 3.55 -11.06
CA ALA A 65 16.18 4.88 -11.50
C ALA A 65 17.44 5.67 -11.84
N ARG A 66 17.34 6.54 -12.85
CA ARG A 66 18.41 7.46 -13.22
C ARG A 66 17.81 8.86 -13.30
N ASP A 67 18.33 9.76 -12.49
CA ASP A 67 17.89 11.15 -12.41
C ASP A 67 19.09 12.10 -12.44
N ASP A 68 18.85 13.37 -12.08
CA ASP A 68 19.83 14.44 -11.89
C ASP A 68 20.97 14.07 -10.92
N ILE A 69 20.68 13.29 -9.89
CA ILE A 69 21.68 12.82 -8.91
C ILE A 69 22.52 11.65 -9.45
N GLY A 70 22.05 10.96 -10.50
CA GLY A 70 22.69 9.80 -11.09
C GLY A 70 21.84 8.53 -11.01
N SER A 71 22.49 7.38 -11.18
CA SER A 71 21.86 6.06 -11.11
C SER A 71 21.67 5.61 -9.66
N GLY A 72 20.53 4.97 -9.39
CA GLY A 72 20.17 4.48 -8.07
C GLY A 72 18.99 3.52 -8.12
N LEU A 73 18.39 3.29 -6.96
CA LEU A 73 17.29 2.35 -6.74
C LEU A 73 16.03 3.09 -6.29
N SER A 74 14.91 2.92 -6.99
CA SER A 74 13.63 3.54 -6.66
C SER A 74 12.67 2.55 -5.99
N ILE A 75 12.13 2.95 -4.84
CA ILE A 75 11.22 2.19 -3.99
C ILE A 75 9.93 3.01 -3.83
N PRO A 76 8.90 2.75 -4.66
CA PRO A 76 7.67 3.53 -4.61
C PRO A 76 6.69 3.06 -3.52
N THR A 77 5.74 3.92 -3.16
CA THR A 77 4.58 3.55 -2.34
C THR A 77 3.68 2.54 -3.05
N ARG A 78 3.04 1.66 -2.27
CA ARG A 78 2.06 0.66 -2.71
C ARG A 78 0.79 1.31 -3.28
N ARG A 79 0.17 0.67 -4.26
CA ARG A 79 -1.09 1.12 -4.90
C ARG A 79 -2.34 0.76 -4.08
N HIS A 80 -2.27 0.86 -2.76
CA HIS A 80 -3.38 0.50 -1.86
C HIS A 80 -4.63 1.37 -2.09
N LEU A 81 -4.44 2.64 -2.43
CA LEU A 81 -5.54 3.56 -2.74
C LEU A 81 -6.43 3.08 -3.89
N ILE A 82 -5.92 2.27 -4.83
CA ILE A 82 -6.74 1.77 -5.94
C ILE A 82 -7.84 0.85 -5.44
N SER A 83 -7.52 -0.11 -4.57
CA SER A 83 -8.54 -1.00 -3.99
C SER A 83 -9.57 -0.24 -3.17
N LEU A 84 -9.16 0.79 -2.44
CA LEU A 84 -10.08 1.65 -1.69
C LEU A 84 -11.00 2.43 -2.63
N LEU A 85 -10.45 3.04 -3.68
CA LEU A 85 -11.22 3.79 -4.68
C LEU A 85 -12.20 2.88 -5.44
N VAL A 86 -11.78 1.69 -5.86
CA VAL A 86 -12.67 0.73 -6.51
C VAL A 86 -13.77 0.29 -5.55
N GLY A 87 -13.44 0.01 -4.28
CA GLY A 87 -14.44 -0.34 -3.27
C GLY A 87 -15.50 0.75 -3.11
N LEU A 88 -15.08 1.99 -2.85
CA LEU A 88 -15.98 3.13 -2.66
C LEU A 88 -16.80 3.44 -3.92
N GLY A 89 -16.16 3.42 -5.09
CA GLY A 89 -16.81 3.65 -6.38
C GLY A 89 -17.86 2.57 -6.69
N SER A 90 -17.52 1.29 -6.53
CA SER A 90 -18.46 0.17 -6.70
C SER A 90 -19.63 0.27 -5.73
N THR A 91 -19.40 0.54 -4.44
CA THR A 91 -20.48 0.72 -3.46
C THR A 91 -21.40 1.87 -3.83
N SER A 92 -20.84 3.00 -4.27
CA SER A 92 -21.63 4.15 -4.72
C SER A 92 -22.50 3.80 -5.93
N VAL A 93 -21.92 3.18 -6.97
CA VAL A 93 -22.64 2.78 -8.19
C VAL A 93 -23.76 1.78 -7.87
N ILE A 94 -23.49 0.74 -7.08
CA ILE A 94 -24.49 -0.27 -6.72
C ILE A 94 -25.66 0.39 -5.98
N GLY A 95 -25.37 1.23 -4.98
CA GLY A 95 -26.41 1.90 -4.20
C GLY A 95 -27.28 2.84 -5.05
N PHE A 96 -26.67 3.60 -5.98
CA PHE A 96 -27.43 4.47 -6.90
C PHE A 96 -28.30 3.68 -7.87
N VAL A 97 -27.78 2.60 -8.48
CA VAL A 97 -28.55 1.80 -9.44
C VAL A 97 -29.74 1.11 -8.76
N VAL A 98 -29.52 0.54 -7.57
CA VAL A 98 -30.61 -0.10 -6.81
C VAL A 98 -31.66 0.92 -6.37
N ALA A 99 -31.25 2.08 -5.86
CA ALA A 99 -32.18 3.13 -5.45
C ALA A 99 -32.96 3.69 -6.64
N ALA A 100 -32.27 3.96 -7.77
CA ALA A 100 -32.91 4.43 -9.00
C ALA A 100 -33.93 3.40 -9.52
N GLY A 101 -33.63 2.10 -9.44
CA GLY A 101 -34.58 1.05 -9.79
C GLY A 101 -35.88 1.14 -9.00
N TRP A 102 -35.80 1.41 -7.70
CA TRP A 102 -36.98 1.59 -6.86
C TRP A 102 -37.77 2.87 -7.19
N PHE A 103 -37.11 4.01 -7.36
CA PHE A 103 -37.79 5.29 -7.65
C PHE A 103 -38.36 5.38 -9.07
N LEU A 104 -37.72 4.72 -10.05
CA LEU A 104 -38.12 4.74 -11.45
C LEU A 104 -38.96 3.53 -11.86
N GLY A 105 -39.20 2.59 -10.94
CA GLY A 105 -39.94 1.35 -11.22
C GLY A 105 -39.21 0.41 -12.18
N ALA A 106 -37.88 0.49 -12.27
CA ALA A 106 -37.08 -0.40 -13.10
C ALA A 106 -36.75 -1.69 -12.33
N ASP A 107 -36.83 -2.83 -13.02
CA ASP A 107 -36.53 -4.13 -12.41
C ASP A 107 -35.01 -4.27 -12.17
N VAL A 108 -34.63 -4.34 -10.90
CA VAL A 108 -33.27 -4.61 -10.40
C VAL A 108 -33.20 -5.99 -9.73
N GLY A 109 -34.15 -6.87 -10.05
CA GLY A 109 -34.19 -8.26 -9.63
C GLY A 109 -34.17 -8.42 -8.10
N THR A 110 -33.39 -9.39 -7.62
CA THR A 110 -33.29 -9.73 -6.19
C THR A 110 -32.64 -8.65 -5.32
N LEU A 111 -32.07 -7.61 -5.93
CA LEU A 111 -31.44 -6.48 -5.24
C LEU A 111 -32.39 -5.28 -5.09
N ALA A 112 -33.62 -5.37 -5.58
CA ALA A 112 -34.61 -4.30 -5.43
C ALA A 112 -34.83 -3.92 -3.95
N ALA A 113 -34.92 -2.62 -3.69
CA ALA A 113 -35.32 -2.14 -2.37
C ALA A 113 -36.77 -2.58 -2.06
N GLN A 114 -37.00 -3.09 -0.86
CA GLN A 114 -38.30 -3.62 -0.43
C GLN A 114 -39.23 -2.51 0.05
N ASP A 115 -38.67 -1.43 0.62
CA ASP A 115 -39.43 -0.31 1.14
C ASP A 115 -38.77 1.05 0.84
N ARG A 116 -39.53 2.11 1.09
CA ARG A 116 -39.08 3.50 0.92
C ARG A 116 -37.89 3.82 1.83
N GLY A 117 -37.88 3.27 3.05
CA GLY A 117 -36.79 3.47 4.01
C GLY A 117 -35.46 2.95 3.48
N GLN A 118 -35.43 1.72 2.97
CA GLN A 118 -34.28 1.08 2.36
C GLN A 118 -33.80 1.84 1.12
N ALA A 119 -34.71 2.30 0.25
CA ALA A 119 -34.34 3.09 -0.93
C ALA A 119 -33.63 4.41 -0.54
N HIS A 120 -34.14 5.13 0.47
CA HIS A 120 -33.49 6.34 0.99
C HIS A 120 -32.15 6.03 1.67
N PHE A 121 -32.08 4.95 2.44
CA PHE A 121 -30.83 4.53 3.09
C PHE A 121 -29.74 4.17 2.07
N LEU A 122 -30.09 3.41 1.02
CA LEU A 122 -29.17 3.06 -0.06
C LEU A 122 -28.71 4.31 -0.83
N THR A 123 -29.61 5.27 -1.06
CA THR A 123 -29.29 6.56 -1.69
C THR A 123 -28.29 7.35 -0.83
N ALA A 124 -28.56 7.49 0.47
CA ALA A 124 -27.68 8.19 1.39
C ALA A 124 -26.30 7.53 1.48
N GLY A 125 -26.25 6.20 1.58
CA GLY A 125 -25.01 5.42 1.56
C GLY A 125 -24.24 5.57 0.25
N ALA A 126 -24.93 5.59 -0.89
CA ALA A 126 -24.33 5.78 -2.21
C ALA A 126 -23.70 7.17 -2.37
N ILE A 127 -24.41 8.20 -1.90
CA ILE A 127 -23.91 9.59 -1.86
C ILE A 127 -22.67 9.67 -0.96
N PHE A 128 -22.74 9.12 0.26
CA PHE A 128 -21.63 9.14 1.19
C PHE A 128 -20.39 8.44 0.63
N ALA A 129 -20.55 7.23 0.06
CA ALA A 129 -19.46 6.51 -0.60
C ALA A 129 -18.89 7.28 -1.79
N GLY A 130 -19.74 7.93 -2.58
CA GLY A 130 -19.32 8.77 -3.71
C GLY A 130 -18.55 10.02 -3.28
N VAL A 131 -19.01 10.72 -2.24
CA VAL A 131 -18.29 11.87 -1.65
C VAL A 131 -16.92 11.42 -1.14
N LEU A 132 -16.86 10.31 -0.40
CA LEU A 132 -15.59 9.78 0.10
C LEU A 132 -14.66 9.37 -1.04
N PHE A 133 -15.19 8.78 -2.12
CA PHE A 133 -14.44 8.48 -3.34
C PHE A 133 -13.79 9.74 -3.92
N VAL A 134 -14.56 10.82 -4.10
CA VAL A 134 -14.05 12.10 -4.63
C VAL A 134 -13.00 12.70 -3.70
N VAL A 135 -13.23 12.67 -2.38
CA VAL A 135 -12.27 13.16 -1.39
C VAL A 135 -10.96 12.38 -1.45
N VAL A 136 -11.00 11.04 -1.45
CA VAL A 136 -9.79 10.20 -1.52
C VAL A 136 -9.06 10.38 -2.86
N LEU A 137 -9.80 10.53 -3.95
CA LEU A 137 -9.23 10.77 -5.28
C LEU A 137 -8.54 12.13 -5.35
N GLY A 138 -9.16 13.16 -4.78
CA GLY A 138 -8.67 14.53 -4.75
C GLY A 138 -7.51 14.76 -3.77
N PHE A 139 -7.55 14.12 -2.61
CA PHE A 139 -6.57 14.26 -1.54
C PHE A 139 -5.76 12.98 -1.37
N ARG A 140 -4.72 12.83 -2.20
CA ARG A 140 -3.83 11.67 -2.15
C ARG A 140 -2.39 12.07 -2.05
N SER A 141 -1.60 11.27 -1.34
CA SER A 141 -0.14 11.42 -1.30
C SER A 141 0.54 10.18 -1.86
N SER A 142 1.56 10.38 -2.69
CA SER A 142 2.49 9.34 -3.11
C SER A 142 3.85 9.62 -2.49
N THR A 143 4.44 8.62 -1.84
CA THR A 143 5.83 8.69 -1.36
C THR A 143 6.70 7.75 -2.19
N SER A 144 7.91 8.17 -2.54
CA SER A 144 8.93 7.31 -3.13
C SER A 144 10.23 7.53 -2.39
N ILE A 145 10.94 6.45 -2.09
CA ILE A 145 12.30 6.53 -1.60
C ILE A 145 13.21 6.14 -2.75
N ARG A 146 14.25 6.93 -3.00
CA ARG A 146 15.31 6.62 -3.96
C ARG A 146 16.62 6.52 -3.20
N LEU A 147 17.36 5.44 -3.43
CA LEU A 147 18.68 5.21 -2.85
C LEU A 147 19.72 5.43 -3.94
N TYR A 148 20.66 6.33 -3.72
CA TYR A 148 21.79 6.57 -4.61
C TYR A 148 23.09 6.23 -3.88
N PRO A 149 24.21 6.01 -4.60
CA PRO A 149 25.51 5.88 -3.96
C PRO A 149 25.89 7.07 -3.08
N SER A 150 25.37 8.26 -3.38
CA SER A 150 25.61 9.52 -2.66
C SER A 150 24.70 9.72 -1.43
N GLY A 151 23.49 9.17 -1.42
CA GLY A 151 22.57 9.38 -0.30
C GLY A 151 21.17 8.80 -0.51
N VAL A 152 20.28 9.16 0.40
CA VAL A 152 18.86 8.76 0.41
C VAL A 152 18.00 9.96 0.05
N ARG A 153 17.18 9.83 -1.00
CA ARG A 153 16.18 10.83 -1.40
C ARG A 153 14.78 10.32 -1.07
N ARG A 154 14.00 11.09 -0.33
CA ARG A 154 12.56 10.86 -0.13
C ARG A 154 11.79 11.90 -0.94
N ILE A 155 11.02 11.43 -1.92
CA ILE A 155 10.18 12.26 -2.77
C ILE A 155 8.73 12.05 -2.35
N VAL A 156 8.02 13.15 -2.15
CA VAL A 156 6.64 13.16 -1.69
C VAL A 156 5.84 14.01 -2.64
N THR A 157 4.88 13.41 -3.32
CA THR A 157 3.93 14.13 -4.17
C THR A 157 2.58 14.19 -3.46
N LEU A 158 2.16 15.39 -3.07
CA LEU A 158 0.87 15.69 -2.48
C LEU A 158 -0.06 16.19 -3.58
N HIS A 159 -1.16 15.48 -3.82
CA HIS A 159 -2.26 15.96 -4.65
C HIS A 159 -3.36 16.50 -3.75
N ARG A 160 -3.81 17.72 -4.04
CA ARG A 160 -4.88 18.45 -3.36
C ARG A 160 -5.84 19.01 -4.40
N LEU A 161 -6.77 18.18 -4.88
CA LEU A 161 -7.79 18.47 -5.90
C LEU A 161 -7.25 19.23 -7.14
N TRP A 162 -6.99 20.52 -6.99
CA TRP A 162 -6.53 21.49 -7.98
C TRP A 162 -5.01 21.76 -7.95
N SER A 163 -4.29 21.33 -6.91
CA SER A 163 -2.85 21.59 -6.76
C SER A 163 -2.07 20.29 -6.55
N THR A 164 -0.92 20.19 -7.20
CA THR A 164 0.08 19.17 -6.89
C THR A 164 1.32 19.85 -6.32
N ARG A 165 1.78 19.39 -5.16
CA ARG A 165 3.02 19.87 -4.52
C ARG A 165 3.97 18.70 -4.32
N THR A 166 5.19 18.83 -4.81
CA THR A 166 6.26 17.87 -4.56
C THR A 166 7.18 18.42 -3.47
N ILE A 167 7.47 17.60 -2.46
CA ILE A 167 8.42 17.87 -1.39
C ILE A 167 9.51 16.82 -1.50
N GLU A 168 10.75 17.27 -1.57
CA GLU A 168 11.91 16.40 -1.69
C GLU A 168 12.85 16.62 -0.53
N THR A 169 13.30 15.50 0.05
CA THR A 169 14.27 15.47 1.13
C THR A 169 15.43 14.62 0.66
N PHE A 170 16.63 15.18 0.57
CA PHE A 170 17.86 14.43 0.29
C PHE A 170 18.75 14.48 1.53
N VAL A 171 19.29 13.33 1.94
CA VAL A 171 20.28 13.23 3.01
C VAL A 171 21.45 12.40 2.51
N SER A 172 22.65 12.97 2.57
CA SER A 172 23.90 12.28 2.20
C SER A 172 24.15 11.10 3.14
N TRP A 173 24.72 10.01 2.64
CA TRP A 173 25.09 8.88 3.51
C TRP A 173 26.07 9.26 4.62
N ASP A 174 26.92 10.26 4.39
CA ASP A 174 27.92 10.69 5.36
C ASP A 174 27.29 11.58 6.47
N ASP A 175 26.11 12.13 6.21
CA ASP A 175 25.31 12.90 7.17
C ASP A 175 24.28 12.04 7.93
N ILE A 176 24.13 10.77 7.56
CA ILE A 176 23.20 9.85 8.24
C ILE A 176 23.90 9.25 9.46
N ASP A 177 23.33 9.51 10.63
CA ASP A 177 23.85 8.98 11.87
C ASP A 177 23.34 7.55 12.11
N GLU A 178 22.02 7.36 12.03
CA GLU A 178 21.38 6.07 12.25
C GLU A 178 20.02 5.92 11.58
N PHE A 179 19.60 4.65 11.47
CA PHE A 179 18.24 4.27 11.09
C PHE A 179 17.56 3.59 12.28
N VAL A 180 16.50 4.21 12.79
CA VAL A 180 15.77 3.71 13.96
C VAL A 180 14.47 3.07 13.50
N ALA A 181 14.25 1.82 13.90
CA ALA A 181 12.98 1.13 13.70
C ALA A 181 11.95 1.64 14.71
N ASP A 182 10.75 1.95 14.24
CA ASP A 182 9.66 2.42 15.09
C ASP A 182 8.32 1.91 14.56
N GLU A 183 7.27 2.03 15.36
CA GLU A 183 5.92 1.62 15.01
C GLU A 183 4.94 2.77 15.20
N GLN A 184 4.21 3.11 14.14
CA GLN A 184 3.03 3.94 14.28
C GLN A 184 1.85 3.07 14.70
N VAL A 185 1.44 3.19 15.96
CA VAL A 185 0.21 2.59 16.48
C VAL A 185 -0.98 3.44 16.04
N VAL A 186 -1.94 2.83 15.34
CA VAL A 186 -3.18 3.47 14.90
C VAL A 186 -4.36 2.63 15.36
N GLY A 187 -5.34 3.26 15.98
CA GLY A 187 -6.59 2.62 16.45
C GLY A 187 -6.79 2.76 17.95
N GLY A 188 -8.04 2.58 18.38
CA GLY A 188 -8.42 2.51 19.81
C GLY A 188 -8.81 1.09 20.20
N THR A 189 -9.87 0.56 19.60
CA THR A 189 -10.38 -0.79 19.93
C THR A 189 -9.60 -1.93 19.27
N VAL A 190 -8.98 -1.68 18.10
CA VAL A 190 -8.07 -2.60 17.42
C VAL A 190 -6.81 -1.82 17.11
N GLU A 191 -5.72 -2.14 17.82
CA GLU A 191 -4.42 -1.53 17.58
C GLU A 191 -3.78 -2.12 16.32
N VAL A 192 -3.52 -1.26 15.34
CA VAL A 192 -2.73 -1.59 14.15
C VAL A 192 -1.36 -0.96 14.29
N ARG A 193 -0.33 -1.81 14.39
CA ARG A 193 1.09 -1.40 14.46
C ARG A 193 1.69 -1.34 13.07
N ASN A 194 1.97 -0.13 12.60
CA ASN A 194 2.50 0.09 11.27
C ASN A 194 4.00 0.39 11.32
N PRO A 195 4.87 -0.41 10.68
CA PRO A 195 6.31 -0.16 10.72
C PRO A 195 6.69 1.15 10.03
N VAL A 196 7.57 1.90 10.71
CA VAL A 196 8.16 3.17 10.31
C VAL A 196 9.67 3.08 10.53
N ILE A 197 10.44 3.76 9.68
CA ILE A 197 11.89 3.89 9.86
C ILE A 197 12.21 5.38 9.97
N TRP A 198 12.88 5.78 11.04
CA TRP A 198 13.43 7.13 11.17
C TRP A 198 14.83 7.17 10.60
N LEU A 199 15.06 8.09 9.66
CA LEU A 199 16.39 8.47 9.21
C LEU A 199 16.85 9.63 10.09
N VAL A 200 17.86 9.38 10.92
CA VAL A 200 18.46 10.39 11.79
C VAL A 200 19.66 10.98 11.08
N SER A 201 19.66 12.30 10.89
CA SER A 201 20.75 13.06 10.28
C SER A 201 21.54 13.83 11.33
N ARG A 202 22.84 13.96 11.11
CA ARG A 202 23.75 14.79 11.92
C ARG A 202 23.48 16.27 11.72
N THR A 203 23.08 16.65 10.51
CA THR A 203 22.79 18.03 10.13
C THR A 203 21.29 18.29 10.11
N ALA A 204 20.89 19.53 10.34
CA ALA A 204 19.49 19.93 10.24
C ALA A 204 19.00 19.82 8.79
N ILE A 205 17.88 19.12 8.60
CA ILE A 205 17.17 19.02 7.34
C ILE A 205 16.47 20.37 7.07
N PRO A 206 16.66 20.98 5.88
CA PRO A 206 16.05 22.26 5.54
C PRO A 206 14.53 22.25 5.69
N GLU A 207 13.96 23.33 6.23
CA GLU A 207 12.53 23.38 6.57
C GLU A 207 11.61 23.13 5.37
N GLY A 208 11.98 23.64 4.19
CA GLY A 208 11.23 23.44 2.95
C GLY A 208 11.17 21.98 2.47
N SER A 209 12.11 21.15 2.94
CA SER A 209 12.21 19.72 2.65
C SER A 209 11.62 18.82 3.73
N ARG A 210 11.14 19.39 4.85
CA ARG A 210 10.54 18.65 5.97
C ARG A 210 9.04 18.45 5.77
N ARG A 211 8.54 17.28 6.17
CA ARG A 211 7.13 16.99 6.38
C ARG A 211 6.68 17.48 7.75
N ARG A 212 5.36 17.59 7.93
CA ARG A 212 4.72 17.93 9.21
C ARG A 212 5.18 17.08 10.39
N PHE A 213 5.50 15.81 10.16
CA PHE A 213 5.91 14.86 11.20
C PHE A 213 7.42 14.62 11.25
N ASP A 214 8.21 15.37 10.47
CA ASP A 214 9.67 15.31 10.58
C ASP A 214 10.16 16.22 11.70
N ALA A 215 11.25 15.82 12.35
CA ALA A 215 11.99 16.67 13.27
C ALA A 215 13.13 17.39 12.51
N PRO A 216 13.75 18.43 13.10
CA PRO A 216 14.84 19.16 12.44
C PRO A 216 15.98 18.27 11.95
N ASN A 217 16.28 17.19 12.66
CA ASN A 217 17.35 16.24 12.34
C ASN A 217 16.84 14.82 12.05
N ARG A 218 15.53 14.62 11.85
CA ARG A 218 14.95 13.29 11.60
C ARG A 218 13.89 13.32 10.52
N ALA A 219 14.06 12.46 9.51
CA ALA A 219 13.08 12.25 8.46
C ALA A 219 12.36 10.91 8.63
N ARG A 220 11.04 10.94 8.53
CA ARG A 220 10.19 9.74 8.65
C ARG A 220 10.07 8.97 7.33
N LEU A 221 10.32 7.67 7.35
CA LEU A 221 10.10 6.76 6.23
C LEU A 221 8.96 5.79 6.58
N ASP A 222 7.79 5.96 5.96
CA ASP A 222 6.61 5.11 6.20
C ASP A 222 6.76 3.74 5.53
N ALA A 223 7.57 2.86 6.11
CA ALA A 223 7.93 1.56 5.55
C ALA A 223 6.70 0.69 5.23
N HIS A 224 5.64 0.75 6.05
CA HIS A 224 4.39 0.03 5.81
C HIS A 224 3.69 0.39 4.48
N LEU A 225 3.89 1.62 3.98
CA LEU A 225 3.34 2.10 2.72
C LEU A 225 4.21 1.73 1.51
N LEU A 226 5.50 1.41 1.70
CA LEU A 226 6.39 1.05 0.62
C LEU A 226 6.09 -0.35 0.07
N VAL A 227 6.55 -0.61 -1.16
CA VAL A 227 6.50 -1.95 -1.76
C VAL A 227 7.58 -2.89 -1.22
N ALA A 228 8.68 -2.34 -0.70
CA ALA A 228 9.73 -3.12 -0.08
C ALA A 228 9.27 -3.73 1.25
N GLU A 229 9.86 -4.86 1.63
CA GLU A 229 9.65 -5.45 2.95
C GLU A 229 10.36 -4.61 4.03
N PRO A 230 9.68 -4.16 5.09
CA PRO A 230 10.24 -3.20 6.05
C PRO A 230 11.57 -3.62 6.68
N ASN A 231 11.72 -4.88 7.09
CA ASN A 231 12.94 -5.33 7.75
C ASN A 231 14.10 -5.50 6.77
N VAL A 232 13.83 -5.95 5.55
CA VAL A 232 14.83 -5.99 4.48
C VAL A 232 15.29 -4.59 4.11
N LEU A 233 14.37 -3.62 4.04
CA LEU A 233 14.73 -2.23 3.79
C LEU A 233 15.60 -1.67 4.92
N LEU A 234 15.21 -1.86 6.18
CA LEU A 234 15.99 -1.41 7.34
C LEU A 234 17.39 -2.05 7.37
N ALA A 235 17.48 -3.36 7.14
CA ALA A 235 18.75 -4.09 7.10
C ALA A 235 19.65 -3.59 5.97
N LEU A 236 19.09 -3.32 4.79
CA LEU A 236 19.84 -2.77 3.66
C LEU A 236 20.37 -1.37 3.98
N LEU A 237 19.50 -0.47 4.49
CA LEU A 237 19.86 0.89 4.86
C LEU A 237 20.98 0.91 5.91
N SER A 238 20.87 0.08 6.94
CA SER A 238 21.87 -0.03 8.01
C SER A 238 23.22 -0.52 7.48
N ARG A 239 23.23 -1.55 6.62
CA ARG A 239 24.46 -2.06 5.99
C ARG A 239 25.09 -1.04 5.02
N MET A 240 24.28 -0.28 4.29
CA MET A 240 24.76 0.76 3.36
C MET A 240 25.37 1.95 4.09
N ARG A 241 24.84 2.31 5.27
CA ARG A 241 25.47 3.30 6.14
C ARG A 241 26.90 2.88 6.49
N GLU A 242 27.13 1.60 6.79
CA GLU A 242 28.44 1.11 7.25
C GLU A 242 29.42 0.80 6.09
N SER A 243 28.93 0.48 4.89
CA SER A 243 29.77 0.02 3.79
C SER A 243 29.68 0.91 2.55
N ARG A 244 30.70 1.74 2.31
CA ARG A 244 30.84 2.52 1.06
C ARG A 244 30.84 1.64 -0.21
N PRO A 245 31.52 0.48 -0.27
CA PRO A 245 31.43 -0.40 -1.43
C PRO A 245 30.00 -0.87 -1.73
N LEU A 246 29.21 -1.15 -0.69
CA LEU A 246 27.80 -1.54 -0.87
C LEU A 246 26.93 -0.38 -1.38
N ARG A 247 27.30 0.88 -1.12
CA ARG A 247 26.60 2.04 -1.70
C ARG A 247 26.83 2.11 -3.21
N ALA A 248 28.01 1.72 -3.70
CA ALA A 248 28.33 1.76 -5.13
C ALA A 248 27.46 0.80 -5.95
N SER A 249 27.08 -0.36 -5.39
CA SER A 249 26.21 -1.32 -6.07
C SER A 249 24.78 -0.81 -6.29
N LEU A 250 24.37 0.31 -5.66
CA LEU A 250 23.09 0.97 -5.96
C LEU A 250 23.03 1.52 -7.39
N ALA A 251 24.17 1.81 -8.01
CA ALA A 251 24.23 2.30 -9.39
C ALA A 251 24.09 1.17 -10.43
N GLU A 252 24.20 -0.09 -10.01
CA GLU A 252 24.17 -1.25 -10.89
C GLU A 252 22.73 -1.61 -11.29
N ALA A 253 22.58 -2.24 -12.45
CA ALA A 253 21.27 -2.69 -12.94
C ALA A 253 20.62 -3.74 -12.02
N GLU A 254 21.43 -4.50 -11.28
CA GLU A 254 20.99 -5.55 -10.37
C GLU A 254 20.66 -5.05 -8.96
N ALA A 255 20.79 -3.75 -8.69
CA ALA A 255 20.47 -3.13 -7.39
C ALA A 255 19.09 -3.53 -6.81
N PRO A 256 18.01 -3.72 -7.60
CA PRO A 256 16.74 -4.22 -7.07
C PRO A 256 16.83 -5.56 -6.33
N ALA A 257 17.76 -6.43 -6.73
CA ALA A 257 17.95 -7.73 -6.10
C ALA A 257 18.43 -7.62 -4.65
N LEU A 258 19.03 -6.50 -4.25
CA LEU A 258 19.44 -6.22 -2.86
C LEU A 258 18.26 -6.17 -1.90
N LEU A 259 17.05 -5.87 -2.39
CA LEU A 259 15.81 -5.85 -1.62
C LEU A 259 15.03 -7.17 -1.70
N THR A 260 15.67 -8.24 -2.18
CA THR A 260 15.02 -9.55 -2.26
C THR A 260 14.76 -10.07 -0.85
N PRO A 261 13.48 -10.31 -0.46
CA PRO A 261 13.18 -10.83 0.85
C PRO A 261 13.73 -12.24 0.99
N THR A 262 14.39 -12.52 2.11
CA THR A 262 14.85 -13.88 2.44
C THR A 262 13.67 -14.85 2.41
N PRO A 263 13.77 -16.02 1.76
CA PRO A 263 12.66 -16.97 1.66
C PRO A 263 12.07 -17.34 3.02
N LEU A 264 10.74 -17.49 3.10
CA LEU A 264 10.05 -17.81 4.35
C LEU A 264 10.57 -19.06 5.06
N ARG A 265 10.99 -20.08 4.31
CA ARG A 265 11.55 -21.32 4.86
C ARG A 265 12.82 -21.05 5.69
N VAL A 266 13.65 -20.12 5.25
CA VAL A 266 14.88 -19.73 5.93
C VAL A 266 14.58 -18.88 7.16
N ARG A 267 13.60 -17.97 7.07
CA ARG A 267 13.13 -17.17 8.22
C ARG A 267 12.59 -18.06 9.33
N ARG A 268 11.71 -19.02 8.99
CA ARG A 268 11.14 -19.97 9.95
C ARG A 268 12.22 -20.78 10.68
N ARG A 269 13.21 -21.29 9.95
CA ARG A 269 14.33 -22.04 10.55
C ARG A 269 15.15 -21.24 11.55
N ARG A 270 15.32 -19.92 11.35
CA ARG A 270 16.02 -19.03 12.30
C ARG A 270 15.17 -18.64 13.50
N SER A 271 13.85 -18.69 13.36
CA SER A 271 12.90 -18.42 14.44
C SER A 271 12.55 -19.66 15.26
N ASP A 272 13.00 -20.85 14.84
CA ASP A 272 12.86 -22.08 15.63
C ASP A 272 13.87 -22.07 16.80
N PRO A 273 13.40 -22.01 18.06
CA PRO A 273 14.28 -21.98 19.23
C PRO A 273 15.13 -23.25 19.38
N ALA A 274 14.76 -24.34 18.70
CA ALA A 274 15.50 -25.60 18.64
C ALA A 274 16.81 -25.52 17.83
N SER A 275 17.10 -24.39 17.18
CA SER A 275 18.31 -24.20 16.36
C SER A 275 19.43 -23.40 17.06
N THR A 276 19.25 -23.04 18.34
CA THR A 276 20.36 -22.51 19.16
C THR A 276 21.31 -23.67 19.44
N PRO A 277 22.55 -23.69 18.91
CA PRO A 277 23.52 -24.67 19.37
C PRO A 277 23.80 -24.35 20.84
N ALA A 278 23.57 -25.33 21.71
CA ALA A 278 24.08 -25.30 23.07
C ALA A 278 25.61 -25.18 22.97
N GLY A 279 26.10 -23.94 23.11
CA GLY A 279 27.53 -23.65 23.16
C GLY A 279 28.12 -24.28 24.41
N HIS A 280 28.84 -25.36 24.17
CA HIS A 280 29.74 -26.04 25.09
C HIS A 280 30.61 -25.03 25.85
N VAL A 281 30.45 -24.98 27.17
CA VAL A 281 31.43 -24.36 28.07
C VAL A 281 32.46 -25.45 28.36
N ASP A 282 33.55 -25.47 27.60
CA ASP A 282 34.77 -26.14 28.05
C ASP A 282 35.55 -25.14 28.91
N MET A 283 35.50 -25.35 30.21
CA MET A 283 36.55 -24.91 31.13
C MET A 283 37.51 -26.08 31.32
N SER A 284 38.72 -25.95 30.77
CA SER A 284 39.93 -26.58 31.27
C SER A 284 41.13 -25.75 30.83
#